data_AF-A0A9D1JN68-F1
#
_entry.id   AF-A0A9D1JN68-F1
#
_cell.length_a   1.000
_cell.length_b   1.000
_cell.length_c   1.000
_cell.angle_alpha   90.00
_cell.angle_beta   90.00
_cell.angle_gamma   90.00
#
_symmetry.space_group_name_H-M   'P 1'
#
loop_
_entity.id
_entity.type
_entity.pdbx_description
1 polymer ?
#
loop_
_entity_poly.entity_id
_entity_poly.type
_entity_poly.pdbx_seq_one_letter_code
_entity_poly.pdbx_strand_id
1 'polypeptide(L)'
;MCLLMFHKRRLDIIHQQYEKNARLNEITMKIHDLQQYASNIADGSVSISDMGSTPASMFNRTLMYMTYAHNGALMGANANMQQIMMLPNVQAQMSQMTDPNQQAMYQQWIFQNLYAQQRERFAKQETKLLNEQEKELQKEKTKIETELKMLQAELEGVQQGERDAVKQWKPEFVA
;
A
#
# COMPACT_ATOMS: atom_id res chain seq x y z
N MET A 1 36.54 22.29 -25.96
CA MET A 1 35.12 21.84 -25.99
C MET A 1 34.85 20.62 -25.11
N CYS A 2 35.76 19.65 -24.96
CA CYS A 2 35.50 18.43 -24.16
C CYS A 2 35.18 18.68 -22.68
N LEU A 3 35.87 19.62 -22.01
CA LEU A 3 35.60 19.94 -20.59
C LEU A 3 34.17 20.45 -20.34
N LEU A 4 33.65 21.31 -21.22
CA LEU A 4 32.28 21.83 -21.11
C LEU A 4 31.23 20.74 -21.33
N MET A 5 31.51 19.75 -22.18
CA MET A 5 30.61 18.61 -22.42
C MET A 5 30.54 17.69 -21.20
N PHE A 6 31.67 17.39 -20.56
CA PHE A 6 31.68 16.61 -19.31
C PHE A 6 30.99 17.35 -18.17
N HIS A 7 31.21 18.67 -18.06
CA HIS A 7 30.55 19.49 -17.05
C HIS A 7 29.02 19.50 -17.19
N LYS A 8 28.52 19.68 -18.43
CA LYS A 8 27.09 19.60 -18.72
C LYS A 8 26.53 18.22 -18.34
N ARG A 9 27.19 17.14 -18.76
CA ARG A 9 26.76 15.78 -18.44
C ARG A 9 26.73 15.53 -16.93
N ARG A 10 27.70 16.05 -16.18
CA ARG A 10 27.75 15.97 -14.72
C ARG A 10 26.53 16.64 -14.08
N LEU A 11 26.16 17.84 -14.54
CA LEU A 11 24.97 18.54 -14.06
C LEU A 11 23.69 17.76 -14.36
N ASP A 12 23.56 17.22 -15.58
CA ASP A 12 22.42 16.38 -15.96
C ASP A 12 22.28 15.15 -15.04
N ILE A 13 23.39 14.45 -14.76
CA ILE A 13 23.41 13.29 -13.84
C ILE A 13 22.98 13.69 -12.42
N ILE A 14 23.50 14.83 -11.92
CA ILE A 14 23.13 15.34 -10.59
C ILE A 14 21.64 15.65 -10.51
N HIS A 15 21.06 16.30 -11.53
CA HIS A 15 19.61 16.55 -11.58
C HIS A 15 18.81 15.24 -11.58
N GLN A 16 19.23 14.24 -12.37
CA GLN A 16 18.59 12.92 -12.39
C GLN A 16 18.68 12.23 -11.03
N GLN A 17 19.82 12.30 -10.33
CA GLN A 17 19.94 11.75 -8.97
C GLN A 17 18.97 12.41 -8.00
N TYR A 18 18.81 13.74 -8.04
CA TYR A 18 17.84 14.43 -7.18
C TYR A 18 16.40 14.01 -7.47
N GLU A 19 16.01 13.94 -8.74
CA GLU A 19 14.66 13.50 -9.12
C GLU A 19 14.37 12.05 -8.68
N LYS A 20 15.34 11.16 -8.88
CA LYS A 20 15.23 9.75 -8.46
C LYS A 20 15.20 9.59 -6.95
N ASN A 21 15.98 10.37 -6.21
CA ASN A 21 15.94 10.37 -4.73
C ASN A 21 14.62 10.93 -4.20
N ALA A 22 14.06 11.98 -4.81
CA ALA A 22 12.73 12.48 -4.45
C ALA A 22 11.66 11.40 -4.62
N ARG A 23 11.67 10.72 -5.77
CA ARG A 23 10.75 9.60 -6.04
C ARG A 23 10.97 8.42 -5.10
N LEU A 24 12.22 8.11 -4.75
CA LEU A 24 12.56 7.05 -3.77
C LEU A 24 11.96 7.35 -2.40
N ASN A 25 12.03 8.61 -1.95
CA ASN A 25 11.44 9.05 -0.69
C ASN A 25 9.91 8.94 -0.73
N GLU A 26 9.27 9.37 -1.82
CA GLU A 26 7.81 9.21 -1.98
C GLU A 26 7.36 7.75 -1.91
N ILE A 27 8.05 6.85 -2.60
CA ILE A 27 7.73 5.42 -2.57
C ILE A 27 7.95 4.84 -1.17
N THR A 28 9.02 5.25 -0.49
CA THR A 28 9.32 4.78 0.86
C THR A 28 8.24 5.24 1.86
N MET A 29 7.78 6.49 1.76
CA MET A 29 6.65 6.98 2.56
C MET A 29 5.37 6.20 2.25
N LYS A 30 5.07 5.94 0.98
CA LYS A 30 3.90 5.14 0.58
C LYS A 30 3.93 3.72 1.13
N ILE A 31 5.10 3.06 1.12
CA ILE A 31 5.26 1.72 1.70
C ILE A 31 4.98 1.76 3.20
N HIS A 32 5.55 2.74 3.91
CA HIS A 32 5.32 2.89 5.35
C HIS A 32 3.83 3.15 5.67
N ASP A 33 3.17 4.01 4.89
CA ASP A 33 1.74 4.30 5.06
C ASP A 33 0.87 3.05 4.80
N LEU A 34 1.23 2.24 3.79
CA LEU A 34 0.57 0.97 3.50
C LEU A 34 0.74 -0.05 4.62
N GLN A 35 1.93 -0.13 5.22
CA GLN A 35 2.20 -1.03 6.34
C GLN A 35 1.38 -0.63 7.58
N GLN A 36 1.32 0.67 7.90
CA GLN A 36 0.46 1.16 8.98
C GLN A 36 -1.02 0.86 8.73
N TYR A 37 -1.49 1.07 7.50
CA TYR A 37 -2.86 0.74 7.12
C TYR A 37 -3.15 -0.77 7.20
N ALA A 38 -2.22 -1.62 6.76
CA ALA A 38 -2.34 -3.07 6.86
C ALA A 38 -2.43 -3.54 8.32
N SER A 39 -1.62 -2.97 9.22
CA SER A 39 -1.71 -3.23 10.66
C SER A 39 -3.08 -2.85 11.23
N ASN A 40 -3.62 -1.69 10.87
CA ASN A 40 -4.94 -1.23 11.33
C ASN A 40 -6.09 -2.12 10.81
N ILE A 41 -5.96 -2.76 9.65
CA ILE A 41 -6.95 -3.73 9.14
C ILE A 41 -6.82 -5.09 9.84
N ALA A 42 -5.58 -5.53 10.09
CA ALA A 42 -5.29 -6.84 10.66
C ALA A 42 -5.82 -6.99 12.10
N ASP A 43 -5.84 -5.91 12.88
CA ASP A 43 -6.36 -5.89 14.24
C ASP A 43 -7.91 -6.01 14.32
N GLY A 44 -8.60 -6.12 13.18
CA GLY A 44 -10.01 -6.54 13.10
C GLY A 44 -11.04 -5.51 13.57
N SER A 45 -10.58 -4.45 14.23
CA SER A 45 -11.34 -3.24 14.54
C SER A 45 -10.79 -2.09 13.72
N VAL A 46 -11.15 -1.97 12.44
CA VAL A 46 -11.15 -0.63 11.82
C VAL A 46 -12.30 0.12 12.51
N SER A 47 -12.01 0.67 13.68
CA SER A 47 -12.93 1.44 14.51
C SER A 47 -12.68 2.92 14.25
N ILE A 48 -13.67 3.79 14.51
CA ILE A 48 -13.54 5.24 14.27
C ILE A 48 -12.34 5.83 15.06
N SER A 49 -11.91 5.20 16.14
CA SER A 49 -10.68 5.55 16.88
C SER A 49 -9.39 5.29 16.10
N ASP A 50 -9.31 4.23 15.29
CA ASP A 50 -8.12 3.90 14.48
C ASP A 50 -8.05 4.70 13.18
N MET A 51 -9.14 5.41 12.84
CA MET A 51 -9.12 6.46 11.81
C MET A 51 -8.22 7.63 12.20
N GLY A 52 -8.00 7.86 13.50
CA GLY A 52 -7.11 8.91 14.01
C GLY A 52 -5.62 8.58 13.84
N SER A 53 -5.26 7.30 13.74
CA SER A 53 -3.88 6.83 13.52
C SER A 53 -3.57 6.52 12.06
N THR A 54 -4.55 6.66 11.17
CA THR A 54 -4.37 6.37 9.75
C THR A 54 -3.67 7.55 9.04
N PRO A 55 -2.60 7.31 8.25
CA PRO A 55 -1.98 8.34 7.44
C PRO A 55 -2.99 9.07 6.54
N ALA A 56 -2.88 10.39 6.40
CA ALA A 56 -3.80 11.20 5.60
C ALA A 56 -3.89 10.74 4.13
N SER A 57 -2.81 10.18 3.59
CA SER A 57 -2.71 9.56 2.26
C SER A 57 -3.62 8.34 2.10
N MET A 58 -3.87 7.61 3.18
CA MET A 58 -4.63 6.36 3.21
C MET A 58 -6.04 6.54 3.78
N PHE A 59 -6.31 7.65 4.47
CA PHE A 59 -7.59 7.98 5.08
C PHE A 59 -8.80 7.77 4.15
N ASN A 60 -8.74 8.28 2.92
CA ASN A 60 -9.84 8.13 1.97
C ASN A 60 -10.05 6.65 1.57
N ARG A 61 -8.96 5.89 1.44
CA ARG A 61 -9.02 4.47 1.15
C ARG A 61 -9.59 3.69 2.34
N THR A 62 -9.21 4.05 3.56
CA THR A 62 -9.76 3.47 4.80
C THR A 62 -11.26 3.73 4.91
N LEU A 63 -11.72 4.96 4.61
CA LEU A 63 -13.15 5.29 4.56
C LEU A 63 -13.90 4.50 3.50
N MET A 64 -13.34 4.40 2.29
CA MET A 64 -13.90 3.60 1.20
C MET A 64 -13.99 2.12 1.60
N TYR A 65 -12.91 1.55 2.16
CA TYR A 65 -12.88 0.19 2.66
C TYR A 65 -13.92 -0.03 3.75
N MET A 66 -14.02 0.86 4.74
CA MET A 66 -15.01 0.74 5.81
C MET A 66 -16.43 0.74 5.24
N THR A 67 -16.73 1.66 4.33
CA THR A 67 -18.06 1.76 3.71
C THR A 67 -18.37 0.55 2.82
N TYR A 68 -17.39 0.09 2.05
CA TYR A 68 -17.51 -1.06 1.16
C TYR A 68 -17.64 -2.37 1.93
N ALA A 69 -16.76 -2.61 2.91
CA ALA A 69 -16.80 -3.78 3.77
C ALA A 69 -18.08 -3.81 4.62
N HIS A 70 -18.56 -2.66 5.10
CA HIS A 70 -19.83 -2.56 5.82
C HIS A 70 -21.02 -2.89 4.92
N ASN A 71 -21.19 -2.22 3.77
CA ASN A 71 -22.30 -2.47 2.85
C ASN A 71 -22.26 -3.87 2.24
N GLY A 72 -21.07 -4.35 1.85
CA GLY A 72 -20.86 -5.68 1.31
C GLY A 72 -21.14 -6.78 2.34
N ALA A 73 -20.72 -6.58 3.59
CA ALA A 73 -21.04 -7.51 4.67
C ALA A 73 -22.54 -7.47 5.03
N LEU A 74 -23.20 -6.30 5.00
CA LEU A 74 -24.65 -6.21 5.20
C LEU A 74 -25.42 -6.96 4.11
N MET A 75 -25.12 -6.73 2.82
CA MET A 75 -25.79 -7.44 1.73
C MET A 75 -25.51 -8.95 1.77
N GLY A 76 -24.26 -9.34 1.98
CA GLY A 76 -23.86 -10.74 2.06
C GLY A 76 -24.45 -11.45 3.28
N ALA A 77 -24.52 -10.78 4.42
CA ALA A 77 -25.18 -11.30 5.62
C ALA A 77 -26.69 -11.43 5.40
N ASN A 78 -27.36 -10.45 4.77
CA ASN A 78 -28.80 -10.50 4.53
C ASN A 78 -29.19 -11.61 3.52
N ALA A 79 -28.41 -11.77 2.44
CA ALA A 79 -28.60 -12.85 1.47
C ALA A 79 -28.35 -14.24 2.08
N ASN A 80 -27.26 -14.41 2.84
CA ASN A 80 -26.99 -15.67 3.54
C ASN A 80 -27.99 -15.92 4.67
N MET A 81 -28.51 -14.88 5.31
CA MET A 81 -29.53 -15.01 6.35
C MET A 81 -30.84 -15.55 5.78
N GLN A 82 -31.30 -15.04 4.63
CA GLN A 82 -32.47 -15.61 3.94
C GLN A 82 -32.25 -17.08 3.57
N GLN A 83 -31.06 -17.42 3.09
CA GLN A 83 -30.72 -18.80 2.73
C GLN A 83 -30.67 -19.72 3.96
N ILE A 84 -30.04 -19.30 5.05
CA ILE A 84 -29.94 -20.07 6.30
C ILE A 84 -31.30 -20.19 6.99
N MET A 85 -32.15 -19.17 6.93
CA MET A 85 -33.53 -19.24 7.44
C MET A 85 -34.42 -20.17 6.62
N MET A 86 -34.09 -20.43 5.35
CA MET A 86 -34.75 -21.45 4.52
C MET A 86 -34.19 -22.86 4.71
N LEU A 87 -33.10 -23.06 5.46
CA LEU A 87 -32.61 -24.41 5.72
C LEU A 87 -33.55 -25.16 6.69
N PRO A 88 -33.96 -26.41 6.37
CA PRO A 88 -34.91 -27.19 7.17
C PRO A 88 -34.51 -27.33 8.65
N ASN A 89 -33.21 -27.42 8.95
CA ASN A 89 -32.72 -27.54 10.33
C ASN A 89 -32.90 -26.25 11.15
N VAL A 90 -32.69 -25.09 10.54
CA VAL A 90 -32.83 -23.79 11.22
C VAL A 90 -34.30 -23.45 11.39
N GLN A 91 -35.11 -23.76 10.39
CA GLN A 91 -36.56 -23.62 10.47
C GLN A 91 -37.16 -24.54 11.54
N ALA A 92 -36.71 -25.80 11.64
CA ALA A 92 -37.14 -26.74 12.69
C ALA A 92 -36.70 -26.32 14.11
N GLN A 93 -35.53 -25.68 14.24
CA GLN A 93 -35.05 -25.15 15.52
C GLN A 93 -35.80 -23.87 15.93
N MET A 94 -36.09 -22.98 14.98
CA MET A 94 -36.96 -21.81 15.17
C MET A 94 -38.40 -22.22 15.51
N SER A 95 -38.92 -23.30 14.90
CA SER A 95 -40.28 -23.81 15.15
C SER A 95 -40.46 -24.40 16.54
N GLN A 96 -39.37 -24.84 17.18
CA GLN A 96 -39.37 -25.32 18.56
C GLN A 96 -39.21 -24.18 19.59
N MET A 97 -38.75 -22.99 19.17
CA MET A 97 -38.69 -21.81 20.03
C MET A 97 -40.06 -21.13 20.06
N THR A 98 -40.79 -21.31 21.16
CA THR A 98 -42.16 -20.80 21.36
C THR A 98 -42.22 -19.29 21.67
N ASP A 99 -41.08 -18.68 22.00
CA ASP A 99 -40.99 -17.29 22.44
C ASP A 99 -40.53 -16.34 21.31
N PRO A 100 -41.35 -15.35 20.88
CA PRO A 100 -41.02 -14.42 19.81
C PRO A 100 -39.73 -13.63 20.05
N ASN A 101 -39.41 -13.36 21.31
CA ASN A 101 -38.21 -12.61 21.70
C ASN A 101 -36.93 -13.44 21.50
N GLN A 102 -37.00 -14.77 21.71
CA GLN A 102 -35.86 -15.66 21.49
C GLN A 102 -35.62 -15.92 19.99
N GLN A 103 -36.67 -15.99 19.17
CA GLN A 103 -36.50 -16.05 17.71
C GLN A 103 -35.80 -14.80 17.17
N ALA A 104 -36.18 -13.61 17.65
CA ALA A 104 -35.53 -12.36 17.24
C ALA A 104 -34.06 -12.32 17.67
N MET A 105 -33.75 -12.75 18.90
CA MET A 105 -32.38 -12.83 19.40
C MET A 105 -31.52 -13.82 18.59
N TYR A 106 -32.07 -14.99 18.25
CA TYR A 106 -31.37 -16.00 17.47
C TYR A 106 -31.07 -15.52 16.04
N GLN A 107 -32.04 -14.86 15.39
CA GLN A 107 -31.83 -14.21 14.09
C GLN A 107 -30.74 -13.14 14.16
N GLN A 108 -30.73 -12.32 15.21
CA GLN A 108 -29.72 -11.27 15.38
C GLN A 108 -28.32 -11.86 15.62
N TRP A 109 -28.22 -12.96 16.38
CA TRP A 109 -26.97 -13.66 16.60
C TRP A 109 -26.43 -14.30 15.31
N ILE A 110 -27.28 -14.98 14.53
CA ILE A 110 -26.85 -15.53 13.23
C ILE A 110 -26.39 -14.41 12.31
N PHE A 111 -27.14 -13.30 12.27
CA PHE A 111 -26.77 -12.13 11.47
C PHE A 111 -25.40 -11.56 11.89
N GLN A 112 -25.15 -11.38 13.18
CA GLN A 112 -23.85 -10.89 13.67
C GLN A 112 -22.70 -11.83 13.29
N ASN A 113 -22.89 -13.15 13.40
CA ASN A 113 -21.87 -14.12 12.99
C ASN A 113 -21.60 -14.08 11.48
N LEU A 114 -22.65 -14.02 10.66
CA LEU A 114 -22.53 -13.90 9.20
C LEU A 114 -21.85 -12.58 8.81
N TYR A 115 -22.22 -11.49 9.47
CA TYR A 115 -21.63 -10.17 9.26
C TYR A 115 -20.13 -10.16 9.62
N ALA A 116 -19.75 -10.74 10.77
CA ALA A 116 -18.36 -10.90 11.18
C ALA A 116 -17.57 -11.75 10.18
N GLN A 117 -18.14 -12.87 9.72
CA GLN A 117 -17.52 -13.74 8.73
C GLN A 117 -17.30 -13.04 7.38
N GLN A 118 -18.27 -12.26 6.91
CA GLN A 118 -18.13 -11.50 5.67
C GLN A 118 -17.09 -10.39 5.81
N ARG A 119 -17.09 -9.65 6.93
CA ARG A 119 -16.03 -8.67 7.24
C ARG A 119 -14.64 -9.29 7.22
N GLU A 120 -14.46 -10.46 7.81
CA GLU A 120 -13.17 -11.18 7.78
C GLU A 120 -12.73 -11.53 6.35
N ARG A 121 -13.68 -11.94 5.49
CA ARG A 121 -13.39 -12.18 4.07
C ARG A 121 -12.94 -10.91 3.34
N PHE A 122 -13.61 -9.79 3.57
CA PHE A 122 -13.21 -8.50 3.00
C PHE A 122 -11.85 -8.03 3.54
N ALA A 123 -11.56 -8.22 4.83
CA ALA A 123 -10.25 -7.96 5.41
C ALA A 123 -9.14 -8.79 4.75
N LYS A 124 -9.38 -10.10 4.53
CA LYS A 124 -8.43 -10.98 3.82
C LYS A 124 -8.22 -10.55 2.36
N GLN A 125 -9.27 -10.11 1.66
CA GLN A 125 -9.15 -9.61 0.29
C GLN A 125 -8.34 -8.31 0.24
N GLU A 126 -8.63 -7.35 1.12
CA GLU A 126 -7.90 -6.08 1.19
C GLU A 126 -6.42 -6.32 1.55
N THR A 127 -6.14 -7.21 2.51
CA THR A 127 -4.77 -7.57 2.90
C THR A 127 -3.98 -8.16 1.73
N LYS A 128 -4.62 -8.99 0.89
CA LYS A 128 -3.97 -9.52 -0.33
C LYS A 128 -3.63 -8.40 -1.31
N LEU A 129 -4.57 -7.49 -1.56
CA LEU A 129 -4.36 -6.34 -2.45
C LEU A 129 -3.24 -5.42 -1.93
N LEU A 130 -3.18 -5.21 -0.61
CA LEU A 130 -2.13 -4.43 0.03
C LEU A 130 -0.76 -5.09 -0.14
N ASN A 131 -0.65 -6.40 0.12
CA ASN A 131 0.59 -7.13 -0.07
C ASN A 131 1.08 -7.11 -1.53
N GLU A 132 0.15 -7.20 -2.49
CA GLU A 132 0.49 -7.09 -3.91
C GLU A 132 1.00 -5.68 -4.25
N GLN A 133 0.32 -4.63 -3.78
CA GLN A 133 0.77 -3.25 -3.98
C GLN A 133 2.11 -2.96 -3.32
N GLU A 134 2.33 -3.44 -2.09
CA GLU A 134 3.61 -3.32 -1.40
C GLU A 134 4.72 -4.01 -2.20
N LYS A 135 4.46 -5.21 -2.74
CA LYS A 135 5.41 -5.93 -3.59
C LYS A 135 5.75 -5.16 -4.86
N GLU A 136 4.78 -4.54 -5.53
CA GLU A 136 5.04 -3.71 -6.70
C GLU A 136 5.83 -2.45 -6.36
N LEU A 137 5.51 -1.76 -5.26
CA LEU A 137 6.27 -0.61 -4.79
C LEU A 137 7.71 -1.00 -4.41
N GLN A 138 7.91 -2.18 -3.80
CA GLN A 138 9.24 -2.68 -3.46
C GLN A 138 10.08 -3.01 -4.70
N LYS A 139 9.45 -3.50 -5.77
CA LYS A 139 10.12 -3.67 -7.08
C LYS A 139 10.51 -2.32 -7.66
N GLU A 140 9.62 -1.33 -7.63
CA GLU A 140 9.91 0.02 -8.11
C GLU A 140 11.05 0.67 -7.32
N LYS A 141 11.04 0.53 -5.99
CA LYS A 141 12.12 0.95 -5.10
C LYS A 141 13.47 0.34 -5.53
N THR A 142 13.53 -0.98 -5.68
CA THR A 142 14.75 -1.69 -6.11
C THR A 142 15.23 -1.21 -7.48
N LYS A 143 14.31 -0.93 -8.41
CA LYS A 143 14.63 -0.39 -9.73
C LYS A 143 15.28 0.99 -9.63
N ILE A 144 14.69 1.90 -8.86
CA ILE A 144 15.22 3.25 -8.65
C ILE A 144 16.58 3.21 -7.95
N GLU A 145 16.76 2.36 -6.95
CA GLU A 145 18.06 2.16 -6.28
C GLU A 145 19.13 1.65 -7.25
N THR A 146 18.75 0.77 -8.18
CA THR A 146 19.66 0.28 -9.23
C THR A 146 20.01 1.40 -10.22
N GLU A 147 19.03 2.19 -10.66
CA GLU A 147 19.25 3.37 -11.51
C GLU A 147 20.18 4.39 -10.83
N LEU A 148 19.98 4.65 -9.53
CA LEU A 148 20.84 5.54 -8.74
C LEU A 148 22.28 5.03 -8.68
N LYS A 149 22.49 3.73 -8.47
CA LYS A 149 23.84 3.12 -8.50
C LYS A 149 24.51 3.27 -9.86
N MET A 150 23.77 3.08 -10.95
CA MET A 150 24.29 3.28 -12.31
C MET A 150 24.67 4.75 -12.55
N LEU A 151 23.81 5.69 -12.16
CA LEU A 151 24.10 7.13 -12.26
C LEU A 151 25.32 7.53 -11.42
N GLN A 152 25.51 6.90 -10.26
CA GLN A 152 26.67 7.16 -9.41
C GLN A 152 27.97 6.64 -10.04
N ALA A 153 27.96 5.44 -10.62
CA ALA A 153 29.09 4.93 -11.39
C ALA A 153 29.39 5.81 -12.61
N GLU A 154 28.35 6.33 -13.29
CA GLU A 154 28.52 7.25 -14.41
C GLU A 154 29.14 8.59 -13.95
N LEU A 155 28.69 9.14 -12.82
CA LEU A 155 29.21 10.37 -12.25
C LEU A 155 30.71 10.23 -11.92
N GLU A 156 31.13 9.11 -11.34
CA GLU A 156 32.54 8.82 -11.07
C GLU A 156 33.36 8.75 -12.36
N GLY A 157 32.85 8.08 -13.40
CA GLY A 157 33.49 8.03 -14.72
C GLY A 157 33.62 9.40 -15.37
N VAL A 158 32.57 10.24 -15.31
CA VAL A 158 32.59 11.62 -15.82
C VAL A 158 33.58 12.48 -15.05
N GLN A 159 33.66 12.35 -13.72
CA GLN A 159 34.63 13.08 -12.90
C GLN A 159 36.06 12.69 -13.22
N GLN A 160 36.32 11.40 -13.45
CA GLN A 160 37.65 10.92 -13.83
C GLN A 160 38.03 11.42 -15.23
N GLY A 161 37.11 11.37 -16.19
CA GLY A 161 37.29 11.95 -17.53
C GLY A 161 37.53 13.46 -17.49
N GLU A 162 36.84 14.20 -16.61
CA GLU A 162 37.10 15.62 -16.35
C GLU A 162 38.53 15.84 -15.85
N ARG A 163 38.98 15.07 -14.84
CA ARG A 163 40.33 15.19 -14.27
C ARG A 163 41.42 14.92 -15.30
N ASP A 164 41.23 13.91 -16.14
CA ASP A 164 42.22 13.56 -17.17
C ASP A 164 42.23 14.57 -18.33
N ALA A 165 41.06 15.11 -18.70
CA ALA A 165 40.97 16.22 -19.65
C ALA A 165 41.65 17.50 -19.12
N VAL A 166 41.51 17.79 -17.81
CA VAL A 166 42.20 18.93 -17.17
C VAL A 166 43.73 18.75 -17.21
N LYS A 167 44.24 17.54 -16.96
CA LYS A 167 45.68 17.25 -17.06
C LYS A 167 46.21 17.47 -18.48
N GLN A 168 45.46 17.09 -19.51
CA GLN A 168 45.86 17.33 -20.91
C GLN A 168 45.83 18.81 -21.30
N TRP A 169 44.93 19.60 -20.71
CA TRP A 169 44.77 21.02 -21.03
C TRP A 169 45.61 21.95 -20.14
N LYS A 170 46.33 21.41 -19.14
CA LYS A 170 47.28 22.16 -18.34
C LYS A 170 48.35 22.75 -19.28
N PRO A 171 48.60 24.07 -19.26
CA PRO A 171 49.72 24.65 -19.97
C PRO A 171 51.04 24.16 -19.34
N GLU A 172 51.92 23.60 -20.16
CA GLU A 172 53.31 23.34 -19.78
C GLU A 172 54.11 24.61 -20.03
N PHE A 173 54.45 25.31 -18.94
CA PHE A 173 55.38 26.43 -19.01
C PHE A 173 56.80 25.86 -18.99
N VAL A 174 57.49 25.93 -20.14
CA VAL A 174 58.93 25.70 -20.22
C VAL A 174 59.60 27.04 -19.92
N ALA A 175 60.54 27.04 -18.96
CA ALA A 175 61.33 28.21 -18.56
C ALA A 175 62.34 28.63 -19.62
#